data_AF-A0A0C2FAX8-F1
#
_entry.id   AF-A0A0C2FAX8-F1
#
_cell.length_a   1.000
_cell.length_b   1.000
_cell.length_c   1.000
_cell.angle_alpha   90.00
_cell.angle_beta   90.00
_cell.angle_gamma   90.00
#
_symmetry.space_group_name_H-M   'P 1'
#
loop_
_entity.id
_entity.type
_entity.pdbx_description
1 polymer ?
#
loop_
_entity_poly.entity_id
_entity_poly.type
_entity_poly.pdbx_seq_one_letter_code
_entity_poly.pdbx_strand_id
1 'polypeptide(L)'
;MVFRKYRPSKQWGHVDTRIFKAILKARNERRMPVFRVPAAVRASGVTVYDPNDPSFFTPLMGPKKDLPDFRQTHPAFRVPSIEEHPLYHETSCLLFDGSTALSDGIAQAAVLSKAVVVEGLPETVVHQVGHPEISEEA
;
A
#
# COMPACT_ATOMS: atom_id res chain seq x y z
N MET A 1 -30.19 22.72 39.64
CA MET A 1 -29.23 21.73 39.11
C MET A 1 -28.80 22.22 37.73
N VAL A 2 -27.61 22.82 37.61
CA VAL A 2 -27.15 23.48 36.36
C VAL A 2 -26.35 22.47 35.55
N PHE A 3 -26.89 22.04 34.41
CA PHE A 3 -26.20 21.14 33.49
C PHE A 3 -24.91 21.80 32.98
N ARG A 4 -23.75 21.36 33.48
CA ARG A 4 -22.45 21.71 32.90
C ARG A 4 -22.26 20.89 31.63
N LYS A 5 -22.45 21.53 30.47
CA LYS A 5 -22.07 20.93 29.17
C LYS A 5 -20.55 20.78 29.13
N TYR A 6 -20.04 19.56 29.24
CA TYR A 6 -18.65 19.26 28.94
C TYR A 6 -18.43 19.37 27.43
N ARG A 7 -17.75 20.43 26.99
CA ARG A 7 -17.26 20.50 25.60
C ARG A 7 -15.93 19.72 25.54
N PRO A 8 -15.75 18.80 24.57
CA PRO A 8 -14.45 18.20 24.32
C PRO A 8 -13.43 19.29 24.00
N SER A 9 -12.29 19.29 24.69
CA SER A 9 -11.21 20.24 24.38
C SER A 9 -10.65 19.94 23.00
N LYS A 10 -11.06 20.75 22.02
CA LYS A 10 -10.73 20.55 20.59
C LYS A 10 -9.26 20.87 20.23
N GLN A 11 -8.45 21.25 21.21
CA GLN A 11 -7.06 21.67 21.00
C GLN A 11 -6.14 20.88 21.94
N TRP A 12 -5.57 19.79 21.42
CA TRP A 12 -4.48 19.06 22.09
C TRP A 12 -3.22 19.93 22.26
N GLY A 13 -3.15 21.09 21.61
CA GLY A 13 -2.00 22.01 21.64
C GLY A 13 -1.94 22.99 22.82
N HIS A 14 -3.02 23.15 23.61
CA HIS A 14 -3.01 24.05 24.78
C HIS A 14 -2.55 23.34 26.06
N VAL A 15 -2.61 22.01 26.10
CA VAL A 15 -2.10 21.26 27.25
C VAL A 15 -0.58 21.33 27.18
N ASP A 16 0.03 21.87 28.22
CA ASP A 16 1.42 22.25 28.33
C ASP A 16 2.37 21.09 27.95
N THR A 17 2.62 20.90 26.65
CA THR A 17 3.47 19.81 26.15
C THR A 17 4.89 19.95 26.68
N ARG A 18 5.26 21.15 27.15
CA ARG A 18 6.52 21.43 27.83
C ARG A 18 6.65 20.65 29.13
N ILE A 19 5.59 20.60 29.95
CA ILE A 19 5.59 19.83 31.20
C ILE A 19 5.69 18.34 30.89
N PHE A 20 4.90 17.85 29.93
CA PHE A 20 4.97 16.45 29.49
C PHE A 20 6.36 16.09 28.93
N LYS A 21 6.93 16.93 28.05
CA LYS A 21 8.27 16.76 27.50
C LYS A 21 9.34 16.79 28.60
N ALA A 22 9.20 17.65 29.60
CA ALA A 22 10.12 17.71 30.74
C ALA A 22 10.03 16.45 31.61
N ILE A 23 8.82 15.95 31.89
CA ILE A 23 8.61 14.69 32.63
C ILE A 23 9.15 13.50 31.84
N LEU A 24 8.87 13.44 30.53
CA LEU A 24 9.36 12.37 29.65
C LEU A 24 10.88 12.41 29.53
N LYS A 25 11.49 13.60 29.39
CA LYS A 25 12.94 13.80 29.38
C LYS A 25 13.57 13.34 30.70
N ALA A 26 13.06 13.80 31.84
CA ALA A 26 13.53 13.37 33.15
C ALA A 26 13.36 11.87 33.38
N ARG A 27 12.29 11.26 32.85
CA ARG A 27 12.07 9.81 32.92
C ARG A 27 13.03 9.03 32.03
N ASN A 28 13.37 9.54 30.84
CA ASN A 28 14.33 8.91 29.94
C ASN A 28 15.78 9.08 30.43
N GLU A 29 16.09 10.19 31.11
CA GLU A 29 17.39 10.42 31.76
C GLU A 29 17.62 9.54 32.98
N ARG A 30 16.53 9.15 33.67
CA ARG A 30 16.59 8.10 34.70
C ARG A 30 16.92 6.77 34.02
N ARG A 31 18.20 6.40 34.06
CA ARG A 31 18.65 5.06 33.65
C ARG A 31 17.92 4.04 34.51
N MET A 32 17.14 3.18 33.86
CA MET A 32 16.56 2.02 34.53
C MET A 32 17.71 1.18 35.12
N PRO A 33 17.53 0.60 36.32
CA PRO A 33 18.53 -0.30 36.85
C PRO A 33 18.74 -1.45 35.86
N VAL A 34 20.01 -1.83 35.66
CA VAL A 34 20.37 -2.96 34.80
C VAL A 34 19.61 -4.18 35.32
N PHE A 35 18.85 -4.82 34.44
CA PHE A 35 18.11 -6.03 34.79
C PHE A 35 19.11 -7.10 35.24
N ARG A 36 18.95 -7.58 36.48
CA ARG A 36 19.76 -8.68 37.02
C ARG A 36 18.87 -9.90 37.13
N VAL A 37 19.26 -10.99 36.46
CA VAL A 37 18.56 -12.27 36.56
C VAL A 37 18.60 -12.74 38.02
N PRO A 38 17.44 -12.97 38.67
CA PRO A 38 17.37 -13.47 40.04
C PRO A 38 18.10 -14.81 40.22
N ALA A 39 18.70 -15.02 41.39
CA ALA A 39 19.50 -16.23 41.65
C ALA A 39 18.68 -17.53 41.49
N ALA A 40 17.40 -17.52 41.85
CA ALA A 40 16.50 -18.67 41.68
C ALA A 40 16.34 -19.08 40.20
N VAL A 41 16.31 -18.12 39.27
CA VAL A 41 16.18 -18.38 37.83
C VAL A 41 17.50 -18.91 37.24
N ARG A 42 18.64 -18.49 37.79
CA ARG A 42 19.94 -19.08 37.41
C ARG A 42 20.05 -20.52 37.89
N ALA A 43 19.55 -20.81 39.09
CA ALA A 43 19.55 -22.15 39.67
C ALA A 43 18.58 -23.11 38.96
N SER A 44 17.53 -22.61 38.32
CA SER A 44 16.57 -23.44 37.58
C SER A 44 17.07 -23.92 36.21
N GLY A 45 18.33 -23.63 35.85
CA GLY A 45 18.95 -24.11 34.61
C GLY A 45 18.37 -23.51 33.33
N VAL A 46 17.58 -22.43 33.43
CA VAL A 46 17.00 -21.75 32.27
C VAL A 46 18.06 -20.86 31.63
N THR A 47 18.36 -21.09 30.36
CA THR A 47 19.26 -20.25 29.57
C THR A 47 18.58 -18.91 29.26
N VAL A 48 19.06 -17.83 29.88
CA VAL A 48 18.61 -16.47 29.59
C VAL A 48 19.61 -15.83 28.64
N TYR A 49 19.15 -15.44 27.46
CA TYR A 49 19.97 -14.76 26.45
C TYR A 49 19.76 -13.24 26.51
N ASP A 50 20.82 -12.45 26.31
CA ASP A 50 20.74 -10.99 26.26
C ASP A 50 20.44 -10.51 24.83
N PRO A 51 19.30 -9.85 24.57
CA PRO A 51 18.94 -9.37 23.23
C PRO A 51 19.92 -8.36 22.64
N ASN A 52 20.77 -7.73 23.46
CA ASN A 52 21.78 -6.77 23.00
C ASN A 52 23.11 -7.43 22.62
N ASP A 53 23.27 -8.73 22.87
CA ASP A 53 24.45 -9.47 22.46
C ASP A 53 24.47 -9.59 20.92
N PRO A 54 25.55 -9.19 20.23
CA PRO A 54 25.69 -9.38 18.79
C PRO A 54 25.52 -10.85 18.36
N SER A 55 25.77 -11.78 19.28
CA SER A 55 25.63 -13.22 19.08
C SER A 55 24.28 -13.79 19.54
N PHE A 56 23.30 -12.96 19.95
CA PHE A 56 22.01 -13.41 20.49
C PHE A 56 21.28 -14.45 19.62
N PHE A 57 21.35 -14.32 18.29
CA PHE A 57 20.71 -15.25 17.36
C PHE A 57 21.55 -16.49 17.02
N THR A 58 22.83 -16.55 17.40
CA THR A 58 23.73 -17.66 17.06
C THR A 58 23.31 -19.02 17.65
N PRO A 59 22.77 -19.13 18.89
CA PRO A 59 22.32 -20.41 19.43
C PRO A 59 21.04 -20.92 18.74
N LEU A 60 20.22 -20.01 18.20
CA LEU A 60 18.98 -20.32 17.49
C LEU A 60 19.22 -20.68 16.01
N MET A 61 20.22 -20.07 15.38
CA MET A 61 20.51 -20.21 13.95
C MET A 61 21.64 -21.22 13.64
N GLY A 62 22.38 -21.68 14.66
CA GLY A 62 23.54 -22.55 14.50
C GLY A 62 24.73 -21.82 13.84
N PRO A 63 25.83 -22.52 13.49
CA PRO A 63 27.07 -21.92 12.94
C PRO A 63 26.92 -21.44 11.49
N LYS A 64 25.70 -21.16 10.99
CA LYS A 64 25.45 -20.83 9.59
C LYS A 64 24.76 -19.47 9.44
N LYS A 65 25.50 -18.62 8.73
CA LYS A 65 25.09 -17.42 8.00
C LYS A 65 24.74 -16.22 8.88
N ASP A 66 25.20 -15.07 8.39
CA ASP A 66 24.71 -13.75 8.79
C ASP A 66 23.19 -13.77 8.89
N LEU A 67 22.65 -12.97 9.81
CA LEU A 67 21.21 -12.85 10.02
C LEU A 67 20.53 -12.71 8.65
N PRO A 68 19.60 -13.61 8.27
CA PRO A 68 18.96 -13.52 6.97
C PRO A 68 18.30 -12.15 6.89
N ASP A 69 18.66 -11.37 5.89
CA ASP A 69 18.05 -10.06 5.69
C ASP A 69 16.58 -10.30 5.35
N PHE A 70 15.72 -10.16 6.36
CA PHE A 70 14.28 -10.37 6.25
C PHE A 70 13.64 -9.45 5.21
N ARG A 71 14.35 -8.41 4.76
CA ARG A 71 13.94 -7.55 3.65
C ARG A 71 13.92 -8.30 2.31
N GLN A 72 14.75 -9.33 2.12
CA GLN A 72 14.84 -10.07 0.86
C GLN A 72 13.57 -10.89 0.56
N THR A 73 12.89 -11.37 1.60
CA THR A 73 11.69 -12.23 1.49
C THR A 73 10.40 -11.49 1.77
N HIS A 74 10.45 -10.27 2.29
CA HIS A 74 9.25 -9.53 2.67
C HIS A 74 8.64 -8.79 1.46
N PRO A 75 7.34 -8.97 1.18
CA PRO A 75 6.68 -8.45 -0.03
C PRO A 75 6.68 -6.92 -0.11
N ALA A 76 6.77 -6.20 1.01
CA ALA A 76 6.87 -4.74 0.98
C ALA A 76 8.26 -4.20 0.60
N PHE A 77 9.30 -5.04 0.63
CA PHE A 77 10.68 -4.64 0.34
C PHE A 77 11.22 -5.26 -0.96
N ARG A 78 10.56 -6.32 -1.47
CA ARG A 78 10.88 -6.93 -2.76
C ARG A 78 9.97 -6.36 -3.84
N VAL A 79 10.56 -5.64 -4.79
CA VAL A 79 9.93 -5.33 -6.08
C VAL A 79 10.33 -6.45 -7.03
N PRO A 80 9.40 -7.34 -7.46
CA PRO A 80 9.73 -8.41 -8.40
C PRO A 80 10.13 -7.82 -9.75
N SER A 81 10.99 -8.52 -10.48
CA SER A 81 11.28 -8.15 -11.87
C SER A 81 10.07 -8.42 -12.75
N ILE A 82 9.98 -7.74 -13.90
CA ILE A 82 8.85 -7.92 -14.84
C ILE A 82 8.84 -9.36 -15.39
N GLU A 83 10.02 -9.94 -15.59
CA GLU A 83 10.23 -11.31 -16.11
C GLU A 83 9.79 -12.40 -15.11
N GLU A 84 9.82 -12.11 -13.81
CA GLU A 84 9.34 -13.03 -12.76
C GLU A 84 7.81 -13.18 -12.77
N HIS A 85 7.09 -12.30 -13.48
CA HIS A 85 5.64 -12.30 -13.47
C HIS A 85 5.07 -13.50 -14.26
N PRO A 86 4.09 -14.25 -13.74
CA PRO A 86 3.55 -15.44 -14.41
C PRO A 86 2.85 -15.14 -15.75
N LEU A 87 2.40 -13.89 -15.95
CA LEU A 87 1.80 -13.42 -17.20
C LEU A 87 2.82 -12.69 -18.11
N TYR A 88 4.11 -12.82 -17.82
CA TYR A 88 5.15 -12.25 -18.68
C TYR A 88 5.22 -13.00 -20.00
N HIS A 89 5.29 -12.25 -21.08
CA HIS A 89 5.52 -12.75 -22.43
C HIS A 89 6.65 -11.95 -23.07
N GLU A 90 7.58 -12.63 -23.74
CA GLU A 90 8.70 -11.99 -24.45
C GLU A 90 8.21 -11.14 -25.65
N THR A 91 7.07 -11.49 -26.22
CA THR A 91 6.46 -10.77 -27.33
C THR A 91 5.90 -9.44 -26.87
N SER A 92 6.34 -8.34 -27.50
CA SER A 92 5.78 -7.02 -27.22
C SER A 92 4.31 -6.94 -27.64
N CYS A 93 3.50 -6.31 -26.80
CA CYS A 93 2.08 -6.05 -27.05
C CYS A 93 1.83 -4.55 -26.93
N LEU A 94 1.16 -3.98 -27.93
CA LEU A 94 0.76 -2.58 -27.93
C LEU A 94 -0.67 -2.48 -27.41
N LEU A 95 -0.84 -1.92 -26.20
CA LEU A 95 -2.14 -1.72 -25.59
C LEU A 95 -2.66 -0.32 -25.94
N PHE A 96 -3.89 -0.25 -26.44
CA PHE A 96 -4.62 1.00 -26.60
C PHE A 96 -5.61 1.16 -25.43
N ASP A 97 -5.38 2.12 -24.55
CA ASP A 97 -6.18 2.38 -23.35
C ASP A 97 -7.14 3.58 -23.49
N GLY A 98 -7.11 4.26 -24.64
CA GLY A 98 -7.93 5.44 -24.92
C GLY A 98 -7.50 6.71 -24.19
N SER A 99 -6.38 6.69 -23.45
CA SER A 99 -5.86 7.88 -22.75
C SER A 99 -5.19 8.87 -23.70
N THR A 100 -4.63 8.35 -24.80
CA THR A 100 -3.96 9.14 -25.84
C THR A 100 -4.69 9.01 -27.17
N ALA A 101 -4.77 10.13 -27.89
CA ALA A 101 -5.35 10.15 -29.23
C ALA A 101 -4.42 9.49 -30.24
N LEU A 102 -5.00 8.83 -31.24
CA LEU A 102 -4.29 8.29 -32.40
C LEU A 102 -3.78 9.44 -33.29
N SER A 103 -2.57 9.33 -33.84
CA SER A 103 -1.96 10.41 -34.63
C SER A 103 -2.77 10.73 -35.88
N ASP A 104 -3.22 9.69 -36.58
CA ASP A 104 -3.99 9.82 -37.82
C ASP A 104 -5.49 9.58 -37.58
N GLY A 105 -5.91 9.58 -36.31
CA GLY A 105 -7.30 9.45 -35.88
C GLY A 105 -8.02 8.23 -36.45
N ILE A 106 -9.13 8.48 -37.15
CA ILE A 106 -10.02 7.43 -37.66
C ILE A 106 -9.37 6.55 -38.72
N ALA A 107 -8.43 7.09 -39.51
CA ALA A 107 -7.73 6.33 -40.54
C ALA A 107 -6.84 5.25 -39.89
N GLN A 108 -6.08 5.63 -38.86
CA GLN A 108 -5.28 4.69 -38.07
C GLN A 108 -6.16 3.64 -37.39
N ALA A 109 -7.28 4.05 -36.79
CA ALA A 109 -8.21 3.13 -36.12
C ALA A 109 -8.81 2.10 -37.09
N ALA A 110 -9.21 2.53 -38.28
CA ALA A 110 -9.78 1.65 -39.32
C ALA A 110 -8.76 0.60 -39.79
N VAL A 111 -7.50 1.00 -39.98
CA VAL A 111 -6.42 0.08 -40.36
C VAL A 111 -6.15 -0.94 -39.26
N LEU A 112 -6.01 -0.50 -38.00
CA LEU A 112 -5.74 -1.37 -36.86
C LEU A 112 -6.88 -2.39 -36.60
N SER A 113 -8.13 -1.98 -36.81
CA SER A 113 -9.31 -2.82 -36.61
C SER A 113 -9.73 -3.62 -37.84
N LYS A 114 -9.05 -3.42 -38.99
CA LYS A 114 -9.43 -3.99 -40.29
C LYS A 114 -10.89 -3.66 -40.66
N ALA A 115 -11.32 -2.45 -40.32
CA ALA A 115 -12.67 -1.96 -40.59
C ALA A 115 -12.71 -1.06 -41.84
N VAL A 116 -13.88 -1.01 -42.48
CA VAL A 116 -14.17 -0.05 -43.55
C VAL A 116 -14.97 1.10 -42.95
N VAL A 117 -14.48 2.33 -43.15
CA VAL A 117 -15.18 3.53 -42.71
C VAL A 117 -16.30 3.83 -43.71
N VAL A 118 -17.53 3.95 -43.20
CA VAL A 118 -18.71 4.35 -43.95
C VAL A 118 -19.22 5.66 -43.36
N GLU A 119 -19.47 6.64 -44.21
CA GLU A 119 -20.07 7.91 -43.78
C GLU A 119 -21.58 7.75 -43.60
N GLY A 120 -22.09 8.21 -42.46
CA GLY A 120 -23.51 8.15 -42.13
C GLY A 120 -23.93 6.91 -41.35
N LEU A 121 -25.19 6.90 -40.92
CA LEU A 121 -25.80 5.76 -40.24
C LEU A 121 -26.32 4.74 -41.27
N PRO A 122 -26.41 3.44 -40.93
CA PRO A 122 -27.00 2.45 -41.83
C PRO A 122 -28.44 2.83 -42.21
N GLU A 123 -28.81 2.62 -43.48
CA GLU A 123 -30.15 2.95 -44.00
C GLU A 123 -31.28 2.32 -43.18
N THR A 124 -31.07 1.09 -42.69
CA THR A 124 -32.00 0.38 -41.82
C THR A 124 -32.33 1.14 -40.54
N VAL A 125 -31.36 1.85 -39.97
CA VAL A 125 -31.54 2.67 -38.77
C VAL A 125 -32.30 3.95 -39.13
N VAL A 126 -31.95 4.59 -40.25
CA VAL A 126 -32.62 5.81 -40.71
C VAL A 126 -34.10 5.55 -41.02
N HIS A 127 -34.43 4.43 -41.66
CA HIS A 127 -35.82 4.06 -41.97
C HIS A 127 -36.68 3.78 -40.73
N GLN A 128 -36.07 3.26 -39.65
CA GLN A 128 -36.77 3.04 -38.37
C GLN A 128 -37.17 4.35 -37.69
N VAL A 129 -36.33 5.39 -37.81
CA VAL A 129 -36.62 6.72 -37.24
C VAL A 129 -37.71 7.46 -38.01
N GLY A 130 -37.94 7.10 -39.28
CA GLY A 130 -39.02 7.66 -40.10
C GLY A 130 -40.45 7.21 -39.72
N HIS A 131 -40.60 6.31 -38.73
CA HIS A 131 -41.88 5.96 -38.13
C HIS A 131 -41.97 6.46 -36.68
N PRO A 132 -41.94 7.78 -36.40
CA PRO A 132 -42.33 8.25 -35.09
C PRO A 132 -43.86 8.15 -34.98
N GLU A 133 -44.37 7.11 -34.32
CA GLU A 133 -45.65 7.22 -33.60
C GLU A 133 -45.44 8.09 -32.36
N ILE A 134 -45.08 9.35 -32.57
CA ILE A 134 -45.16 10.38 -31.54
C ILE A 134 -46.33 11.24 -31.99
N SER A 135 -47.52 10.91 -31.48
CA SER A 135 -48.67 11.79 -31.54
C SER A 135 -48.31 13.07 -30.81
N GLU A 136 -48.08 14.15 -31.56
CA GLU A 136 -48.03 15.51 -31.03
C GLU A 136 -49.47 15.96 -30.67
N GLU A 137 -50.05 15.35 -29.64
CA GLU A 137 -51.19 15.91 -28.92
C GLU A 137 -50.94 15.77 -27.41
N ALA A 138 -50.31 16.79 -26.81
CA ALA A 138 -50.51 17.23 -25.42
C ALA A 138 -49.82 18.58 -25.18
#